data_AF-A0A6J0LUX7-F1
#
_entry.id   AF-A0A6J0LUX7-F1
#
_cell.length_a   1.000
_cell.length_b   1.000
_cell.length_c   1.000
_cell.angle_alpha   90.00
_cell.angle_beta   90.00
_cell.angle_gamma   90.00
#
_symmetry.space_group_name_H-M   'P 1'
#
loop_
_entity.id
_entity.type
_entity.pdbx_description
1 polymer ?
#
loop_
_entity_poly.entity_id
_entity_poly.type
_entity_poly.pdbx_seq_one_letter_code
_entity_poly.pdbx_strand_id
1 'polypeptide(L)'
;MPKQKGAQKKQQLKSYKLKHINRTIQEGDAVLMRSSEPGKPSYVARVEAIETTDARGSNARVRVRWYYRPEESMGGRRQFHGAKEVFLSDHYDLQSADTIEGKCKVHSFGGYTKLGSVGNDDFFCRFEYNSATGAFNPDRVAVFCKCEMPYNPDDLMVQCEDCSEWFHPSCIGTTIEAAKKLEHFYCEECSPEPQDLDNSISTSKNTDAKVNTKRNLEVSKTRNKHAKRSG
;
A
#
# COMPACT_ATOMS: atom_id res chain seq x y z
N MET A 1 52.60 2.42 24.96
CA MET A 1 51.26 2.87 25.41
C MET A 1 50.32 2.91 24.21
N PRO A 2 49.23 2.14 24.18
CA PRO A 2 48.25 2.26 23.08
C PRO A 2 47.46 3.56 23.23
N LYS A 3 47.48 4.41 22.20
CA LYS A 3 46.69 5.66 22.16
C LYS A 3 45.20 5.31 22.14
N GLN A 4 44.47 5.73 23.17
CA GLN A 4 43.02 5.70 23.19
C GLN A 4 42.48 6.58 22.06
N LYS A 5 41.75 5.99 21.10
CA LYS A 5 41.00 6.75 20.10
C LYS A 5 39.83 7.43 20.83
N GLY A 6 39.87 8.76 20.94
CA GLY A 6 38.77 9.55 21.49
C GLY A 6 37.48 9.31 20.70
N ALA A 7 36.37 9.09 21.42
CA ALA A 7 35.05 8.94 20.82
C ALA A 7 34.68 10.23 20.07
N GLN A 8 34.62 10.17 18.74
CA GLN A 8 34.12 11.28 17.93
C GLN A 8 32.66 11.54 18.29
N LYS A 9 32.35 12.79 18.66
CA LYS A 9 31.01 13.21 19.08
C LYS A 9 30.08 13.16 17.87
N LYS A 10 29.12 12.24 17.87
CA LYS A 10 28.11 12.11 16.82
C LYS A 10 27.19 13.33 16.82
N GLN A 11 26.95 13.92 15.65
CA GLN A 11 26.04 15.04 15.49
C GLN A 11 24.84 14.61 14.64
N GLN A 12 23.62 14.84 15.15
CA GLN A 12 22.38 14.61 14.40
C GLN A 12 22.09 15.78 13.47
N LEU A 13 21.74 15.49 12.23
CA LEU A 13 21.37 16.47 11.21
C LEU A 13 19.85 16.49 11.00
N LYS A 14 19.30 17.68 10.70
CA LYS A 14 17.90 17.83 10.30
C LYS A 14 17.64 17.34 8.88
N SER A 15 18.61 17.55 7.99
CA SER A 15 18.56 17.12 6.60
C SER A 15 19.97 16.87 6.06
N TYR A 16 20.06 16.13 4.96
CA TYR A 16 21.32 15.81 4.30
C TYR A 16 21.14 15.75 2.79
N LYS A 17 22.08 16.37 2.06
CA LYS A 17 22.08 16.39 0.59
C LYS A 17 22.96 15.25 0.06
N LEU A 18 22.31 14.25 -0.53
CA LEU A 18 22.93 13.14 -1.25
C LEU A 18 23.53 13.66 -2.55
N LYS A 19 24.86 13.74 -2.60
CA LYS A 19 25.59 14.37 -3.72
C LYS A 19 25.44 13.59 -5.03
N HIS A 20 25.47 12.26 -4.97
CA HIS A 20 25.43 11.38 -6.13
C HIS A 20 24.09 11.38 -6.87
N ILE A 21 22.98 11.69 -6.19
CA ILE A 21 21.65 11.81 -6.80
C ILE A 21 21.08 13.23 -6.77
N ASN A 22 21.84 14.19 -6.23
CA ASN A 22 21.42 15.59 -6.07
C ASN A 22 20.04 15.75 -5.40
N ARG A 23 19.78 14.96 -4.35
CA ARG A 23 18.53 15.02 -3.57
C ARG A 23 18.82 15.27 -2.09
N THR A 24 17.91 15.96 -1.42
CA THR A 24 17.96 16.18 0.03
C THR A 24 16.98 15.24 0.72
N ILE A 25 17.44 14.57 1.76
CA ILE A 25 16.64 13.73 2.65
C ILE A 25 16.53 14.37 4.04
N GLN A 26 15.48 14.04 4.77
CA GLN A 26 15.25 14.42 6.17
C GLN A 26 14.59 13.27 6.93
N GLU A 27 14.52 13.40 8.26
CA GLU A 27 13.76 12.48 9.11
C GLU A 27 12.29 12.37 8.64
N GLY A 28 11.75 11.15 8.66
CA GLY A 28 10.42 10.81 8.19
C GLY A 28 10.31 10.53 6.69
N ASP A 29 11.33 10.86 5.88
CA ASP A 29 11.32 10.54 4.45
C ASP A 29 11.36 9.03 4.21
N ALA A 30 10.63 8.57 3.19
CA ALA A 30 10.81 7.25 2.63
C ALA A 30 11.83 7.28 1.49
N VAL A 31 12.72 6.28 1.46
CA VAL A 31 13.82 6.18 0.50
C VAL A 31 13.94 4.77 -0.06
N LEU A 32 14.49 4.70 -1.28
CA LEU A 32 14.94 3.46 -1.89
C LEU A 32 16.43 3.28 -1.59
N MET A 33 16.81 2.11 -1.10
CA MET A 33 18.19 1.77 -0.77
C MET A 33 18.64 0.57 -1.60
N ARG A 34 19.85 0.68 -2.15
CA ARG A 34 20.44 -0.35 -3.01
C ARG A 34 20.45 -1.70 -2.31
N SER A 35 20.02 -2.75 -3.00
CA SER A 35 20.17 -4.11 -2.50
C SER A 35 21.63 -4.54 -2.47
N SER A 36 22.01 -5.31 -1.44
CA SER A 36 23.30 -5.99 -1.40
C SER A 36 23.38 -7.16 -2.40
N GLU A 37 22.24 -7.67 -2.85
CA GLU A 37 22.13 -8.80 -3.77
C GLU A 37 21.85 -8.32 -5.20
N PRO A 38 22.69 -8.70 -6.19
CA PRO A 38 22.46 -8.33 -7.58
C PRO A 38 21.11 -8.83 -8.10
N GLY A 39 20.38 -7.97 -8.81
CA GLY A 39 19.09 -8.31 -9.44
C GLY A 39 17.88 -8.29 -8.50
N LYS A 40 18.07 -8.09 -7.19
CA LYS A 40 16.97 -7.83 -6.26
C LYS A 40 16.50 -6.38 -6.36
N PRO A 41 15.20 -6.11 -6.13
CA PRO A 41 14.69 -4.75 -6.08
C PRO A 41 15.34 -3.98 -4.94
N SER A 42 15.42 -2.66 -5.08
CA SER A 42 15.85 -1.78 -3.99
C SER A 42 14.93 -1.95 -2.77
N TYR A 43 15.55 -1.95 -1.60
CA TYR A 43 14.85 -1.96 -0.32
C TYR A 43 14.14 -0.63 -0.09
N VAL A 44 13.02 -0.68 0.61
CA VAL A 44 12.26 0.52 1.00
C VAL A 44 12.53 0.78 2.48
N ALA A 45 12.85 2.02 2.85
CA ALA A 45 13.14 2.36 4.23
C ALA A 45 12.59 3.73 4.61
N ARG A 46 12.23 3.89 5.89
CA ARG A 46 11.96 5.20 6.49
C ARG A 46 13.22 5.73 7.17
N VAL A 47 13.57 6.97 6.91
CA VAL A 47 14.67 7.66 7.60
C VAL A 47 14.20 8.05 9.00
N GLU A 48 14.82 7.49 10.03
CA GLU A 48 14.52 7.78 11.45
C GLU A 48 15.45 8.84 12.04
N ALA A 49 16.72 8.87 11.59
CA ALA A 49 17.67 9.91 11.96
C ALA A 49 18.82 9.97 10.96
N ILE A 50 19.48 11.12 10.91
CA ILE A 50 20.69 11.32 10.10
C ILE A 50 21.82 11.75 11.05
N GLU A 51 22.94 11.05 11.01
CA GLU A 51 24.10 11.27 11.88
C GLU A 51 25.37 11.49 11.05
N THR A 52 26.27 12.36 11.51
CA THR A 52 27.64 12.45 10.98
C THR A 52 28.67 12.15 12.06
N THR A 53 29.78 11.56 11.63
CA THR A 53 30.95 11.30 12.49
C THR A 53 32.03 12.37 12.33
N ASP A 54 31.96 13.20 11.29
CA ASP A 54 32.91 14.26 11.01
C ASP A 54 32.27 15.66 11.15
N ALA A 55 33.03 16.61 11.70
CA ALA A 55 32.61 18.00 11.81
C ALA A 55 32.38 18.68 10.43
N ARG A 56 32.87 18.05 9.35
CA ARG A 56 32.69 18.51 7.96
C ARG A 56 31.42 17.97 7.31
N GLY A 57 30.75 16.98 7.94
CA GLY A 57 29.51 16.38 7.45
C GLY A 57 29.63 15.66 6.11
N SER A 58 30.81 15.12 5.77
CA SER A 58 31.04 14.50 4.46
C SER A 58 30.52 13.07 4.37
N ASN A 59 30.59 12.30 5.47
CA ASN A 59 30.17 10.90 5.52
C ASN A 59 28.99 10.73 6.49
N ALA A 60 27.78 10.94 5.99
CA ALA A 60 26.57 10.76 6.79
C ALA A 60 26.16 9.27 6.86
N ARG A 61 25.68 8.87 8.02
CA ARG A 61 24.97 7.61 8.25
C ARG A 61 23.51 7.91 8.53
N VAL A 62 22.64 7.01 8.10
CA VAL A 62 21.19 7.12 8.28
C VAL A 62 20.72 5.98 9.15
N ARG A 63 20.06 6.30 10.27
CA ARG A 63 19.29 5.30 11.01
C ARG A 63 17.99 5.13 10.26
N VAL A 64 17.67 3.90 9.91
CA VAL A 64 16.50 3.58 9.10
C VAL A 64 15.62 2.56 9.80
N ARG A 65 14.33 2.59 9.46
CA ARG A 65 13.35 1.55 9.78
C ARG A 65 12.89 0.90 8.47
N TRP A 66 13.05 -0.41 8.38
CA TRP A 66 12.81 -1.12 7.12
C TRP A 66 11.34 -1.32 6.83
N TYR A 67 10.97 -1.13 5.57
CA TYR A 67 9.72 -1.60 5.01
C TYR A 67 9.97 -2.93 4.31
N TYR A 68 9.27 -3.99 4.74
CA TYR A 68 9.37 -5.32 4.15
C TYR A 68 8.39 -5.46 3.01
N ARG A 69 8.84 -6.02 1.88
CA ARG A 69 7.93 -6.45 0.82
C ARG A 69 7.22 -7.75 1.23
N PRO A 70 6.02 -8.04 0.70
CA PRO A 70 5.33 -9.30 0.95
C PRO A 70 6.20 -10.55 0.76
N GLU A 71 7.05 -10.56 -0.26
CA GLU A 71 7.98 -11.63 -0.59
C GLU A 71 9.08 -11.85 0.47
N GLU A 72 9.38 -10.81 1.25
CA GLU A 72 10.42 -10.83 2.30
C GLU A 72 9.86 -11.23 3.67
N SER A 73 8.52 -11.29 3.80
CA SER A 73 7.86 -11.72 5.03
C SER A 73 7.88 -13.23 5.20
N MET A 74 7.84 -13.72 6.44
CA MET A 74 7.83 -15.17 6.73
C MET A 74 6.66 -15.92 6.07
N GLY A 75 5.51 -15.25 5.91
CA GLY A 75 4.32 -15.82 5.28
C GLY A 75 4.27 -15.69 3.76
N GLY A 76 5.24 -14.99 3.15
CA GLY A 76 5.28 -14.69 1.73
C GLY A 76 4.12 -13.81 1.23
N ARG A 77 4.10 -13.61 -0.09
CA ARG A 77 3.01 -12.88 -0.75
C ARG A 77 1.72 -13.70 -0.73
N ARG A 78 0.61 -13.05 -0.37
CA ARG A 78 -0.76 -13.58 -0.41
C ARG A 78 -1.55 -12.87 -1.51
N GLN A 79 -2.67 -13.44 -1.93
CA GLN A 79 -3.50 -12.92 -3.02
C GLN A 79 -4.02 -11.50 -2.76
N PHE A 80 -4.29 -11.15 -1.49
CA PHE A 80 -4.77 -9.81 -1.15
C PHE A 80 -3.66 -8.74 -1.05
N HIS A 81 -2.38 -9.14 -1.17
CA HIS A 81 -1.27 -8.20 -1.10
C HIS A 81 -1.07 -7.49 -2.44
N GLY A 82 -1.16 -6.15 -2.43
CA GLY A 82 -0.94 -5.35 -3.63
C GLY A 82 0.52 -5.34 -4.10
N ALA A 83 0.75 -5.10 -5.37
CA ALA A 83 2.06 -5.05 -6.03
C ALA A 83 2.97 -3.96 -5.43
N LYS A 84 2.37 -2.86 -4.96
CA LYS A 84 3.06 -1.73 -4.31
C LYS A 84 2.98 -1.77 -2.78
N GLU A 85 2.53 -2.89 -2.20
CA GLU A 85 2.40 -3.04 -0.76
C GLU A 85 3.76 -3.27 -0.10
N VAL A 86 3.96 -2.62 1.05
CA VAL A 86 5.09 -2.84 1.95
C VAL A 86 4.62 -2.78 3.40
N PHE A 87 5.37 -3.42 4.31
CA PHE A 87 5.02 -3.53 5.73
C PHE A 87 6.03 -2.79 6.59
N LEU A 88 5.58 -1.89 7.45
CA LEU A 88 6.46 -1.17 8.35
C LEU A 88 6.97 -2.12 9.44
N SER A 89 8.23 -2.51 9.39
CA SER A 89 8.76 -3.50 10.33
C SER A 89 9.23 -2.90 11.65
N ASP A 90 9.51 -3.71 12.66
CA ASP A 90 10.28 -3.31 13.86
C ASP A 90 11.81 -3.42 13.66
N HIS A 91 12.28 -3.67 12.43
CA HIS A 91 13.69 -3.80 12.12
C HIS A 91 14.31 -2.43 11.82
N TYR A 92 15.26 -2.04 12.68
CA TYR A 92 16.05 -0.84 12.53
C TYR A 92 17.51 -1.17 12.21
N ASP A 93 18.14 -0.33 11.40
CA ASP A 93 19.56 -0.47 11.08
C ASP A 93 20.23 0.91 10.85
N LEU A 94 21.55 0.93 10.80
CA LEU A 94 22.36 2.12 10.56
C LEU A 94 23.21 1.97 9.30
N GLN A 95 22.77 2.60 8.22
CA GLN A 95 23.37 2.45 6.88
C GLN A 95 24.14 3.69 6.43
N SER A 96 25.00 3.55 5.41
CA SER A 96 25.63 4.71 4.77
C SER A 96 24.59 5.46 3.93
N ALA A 97 24.60 6.79 3.99
CA ALA A 97 23.72 7.61 3.14
C ALA A 97 23.95 7.36 1.64
N ASP A 98 25.15 6.94 1.24
CA ASP A 98 25.50 6.64 -0.16
C ASP A 98 24.72 5.46 -0.76
N THR A 99 24.17 4.59 0.09
CA THR A 99 23.35 3.45 -0.36
C THR A 99 21.96 3.87 -0.84
N ILE A 100 21.54 5.11 -0.57
CA ILE A 100 20.25 5.64 -1.00
C ILE A 100 20.29 5.95 -2.49
N GLU A 101 19.34 5.40 -3.24
CA GLU A 101 19.21 5.57 -4.69
C GLU A 101 18.19 6.65 -5.06
N GLY A 102 17.24 6.93 -4.17
CA GLY A 102 16.19 7.92 -4.42
C GLY A 102 15.24 8.07 -3.24
N LYS A 103 14.37 9.09 -3.32
CA LYS A 103 13.20 9.21 -2.44
C LYS A 103 12.02 8.48 -3.07
N CYS A 104 11.20 7.88 -2.24
CA CYS A 104 9.90 7.30 -2.63
C CYS A 104 8.80 7.81 -1.71
N LYS A 105 7.57 7.34 -1.92
CA LYS A 105 6.41 7.66 -1.08
C LYS A 105 5.79 6.36 -0.59
N VAL A 106 5.60 6.24 0.72
CA VAL A 106 4.81 5.17 1.31
C VAL A 106 3.54 5.80 1.88
N HIS A 107 2.44 5.61 1.18
CA HIS A 107 1.13 6.17 1.53
C HIS A 107 0.44 5.30 2.59
N SER A 108 -0.50 5.90 3.33
CA SER A 108 -1.52 5.09 4.01
C SER A 108 -2.41 4.40 2.97
N PHE A 109 -3.04 3.28 3.35
CA PHE A 109 -3.94 2.57 2.43
C PHE A 109 -5.00 3.48 1.80
N GLY A 110 -5.71 4.24 2.64
CA GLY A 110 -6.75 5.16 2.18
C GLY A 110 -6.22 6.37 1.38
N GLY A 111 -4.94 6.72 1.53
CA GLY A 111 -4.29 7.73 0.67
C GLY A 111 -3.94 7.15 -0.70
N TYR A 112 -3.42 5.93 -0.72
CA TYR A 112 -3.05 5.23 -1.94
C TYR A 112 -4.25 4.95 -2.86
N THR A 113 -5.37 4.48 -2.31
CA THR A 113 -6.58 4.18 -3.09
C THR A 113 -7.22 5.41 -3.74
N LYS A 114 -6.84 6.62 -3.30
CA LYS A 114 -7.32 7.90 -3.84
C LYS A 114 -6.38 8.50 -4.90
N LEU A 115 -5.25 7.86 -5.19
CA LEU A 115 -4.33 8.35 -6.22
C LEU A 115 -4.98 8.26 -7.61
N GLY A 116 -4.83 9.32 -8.40
CA GLY A 116 -5.30 9.33 -9.80
C GLY A 116 -4.53 8.32 -10.65
N SER A 117 -3.21 8.26 -10.44
CA SER A 117 -2.28 7.29 -11.02
C SER A 117 -1.25 6.87 -9.98
N VAL A 118 -0.78 5.63 -10.10
CA VAL A 118 0.28 5.07 -9.24
C VAL A 118 1.60 5.12 -9.99
N GLY A 119 2.58 5.82 -9.44
CA GLY A 119 3.94 5.88 -9.99
C GLY A 119 4.81 4.70 -9.59
N ASN A 120 6.02 4.65 -10.16
CA ASN A 120 7.00 3.61 -9.80
C ASN A 120 7.45 3.71 -8.34
N ASP A 121 7.56 4.94 -7.83
CA ASP A 121 8.02 5.25 -6.48
C ASP A 121 6.88 5.44 -5.47
N ASP A 122 5.64 5.12 -5.85
CA ASP A 122 4.49 5.11 -4.95
C ASP A 122 4.29 3.69 -4.39
N PHE A 123 4.28 3.61 -3.07
CA PHE A 123 4.03 2.41 -2.28
C PHE A 123 2.91 2.67 -1.28
N PHE A 124 2.36 1.63 -0.68
CA PHE A 124 1.44 1.79 0.44
C PHE A 124 1.73 0.81 1.56
N CYS A 125 1.38 1.23 2.76
CA CYS A 125 1.51 0.43 3.97
C CYS A 125 0.20 0.48 4.75
N ARG A 126 -0.28 -0.69 5.15
CA ARG A 126 -1.47 -0.85 6.02
C ARG A 126 -1.25 -1.77 7.21
N PHE A 127 -0.07 -2.38 7.29
CA PHE A 127 0.34 -3.25 8.38
C PHE A 127 1.69 -2.84 8.94
N GLU A 128 1.81 -2.95 10.27
CA GLU A 128 3.11 -3.14 10.91
C GLU A 128 3.45 -4.63 10.94
N TYR A 129 4.75 -4.94 10.85
CA TYR A 129 5.27 -6.29 10.78
C TYR A 129 6.35 -6.53 11.84
N ASN A 130 6.22 -7.60 12.61
CA ASN A 130 7.26 -8.02 13.51
C ASN A 130 8.27 -8.91 12.76
N SER A 131 9.49 -8.42 12.59
CA SER A 131 10.54 -9.11 11.82
C SER A 131 11.04 -10.40 12.47
N ALA A 132 10.87 -10.56 13.79
CA ALA A 132 11.30 -11.74 14.53
C ALA A 132 10.24 -12.84 14.61
N THR A 133 8.96 -12.46 14.78
CA THR A 133 7.85 -13.40 14.99
C THR A 133 6.98 -13.61 13.75
N GLY A 134 7.08 -12.72 12.76
CA GLY A 134 6.21 -12.72 11.58
C GLY A 134 4.79 -12.20 11.83
N ALA A 135 4.51 -11.67 13.03
CA ALA A 135 3.20 -11.15 13.39
C ALA A 135 2.89 -9.84 12.65
N PHE A 136 1.61 -9.63 12.34
CA PHE A 136 1.10 -8.41 11.71
C PHE A 136 0.20 -7.63 12.67
N ASN A 137 0.24 -6.30 12.56
CA ASN A 137 -0.66 -5.40 13.28
C ASN A 137 -1.29 -4.38 12.29
N PRO A 138 -2.63 -4.26 12.22
CA PRO A 138 -3.60 -5.07 12.95
C PRO A 138 -3.62 -6.53 12.49
N ASP A 139 -3.99 -7.44 13.38
CA ASP A 139 -4.16 -8.88 13.11
C ASP A 139 -5.45 -9.17 12.34
N ARG A 140 -6.41 -8.24 12.39
CA ARG A 140 -7.69 -8.31 11.69
C ARG A 140 -7.91 -7.07 10.84
N VAL A 141 -8.41 -7.30 9.63
CA VAL A 141 -8.79 -6.25 8.68
C VAL A 141 -10.16 -6.55 8.10
N ALA A 142 -10.84 -5.51 7.60
CA ALA A 142 -12.10 -5.69 6.90
C ALA A 142 -11.90 -6.61 5.68
N VAL A 143 -12.81 -7.55 5.54
CA VAL A 143 -12.87 -8.48 4.42
C VAL A 143 -14.11 -8.18 3.59
N PHE A 144 -14.03 -8.52 2.31
CA PHE A 144 -15.07 -8.24 1.34
C PHE A 144 -15.29 -9.46 0.45
N CYS A 145 -16.38 -9.42 -0.31
CA CYS A 145 -16.80 -10.46 -1.23
C CYS A 145 -17.08 -11.80 -0.54
N LYS A 146 -17.64 -12.75 -1.27
CA LYS A 146 -17.86 -14.13 -0.79
C LYS A 146 -16.58 -14.93 -0.56
N CYS A 147 -15.43 -14.42 -1.03
CA CYS A 147 -14.14 -15.03 -0.73
C CYS A 147 -13.59 -14.63 0.65
N GLU A 148 -14.22 -13.67 1.34
CA GLU A 148 -13.83 -13.19 2.67
C GLU A 148 -12.35 -12.74 2.72
N MET A 149 -11.91 -12.02 1.68
CA MET A 149 -10.52 -11.56 1.58
C MET A 149 -10.42 -10.05 1.81
N PRO A 150 -9.31 -9.56 2.41
CA PRO A 150 -9.03 -8.13 2.45
C PRO A 150 -8.92 -7.55 1.03
N TYR A 151 -9.30 -6.28 0.87
CA TYR A 151 -9.27 -5.64 -0.45
C TYR A 151 -7.84 -5.50 -0.99
N ASN A 152 -7.58 -6.00 -2.19
CA ASN A 152 -6.36 -5.74 -2.95
C ASN A 152 -6.58 -4.52 -3.87
N PRO A 153 -5.81 -3.43 -3.74
CA PRO A 153 -6.02 -2.22 -4.54
C PRO A 153 -5.71 -2.39 -6.04
N ASP A 154 -5.08 -3.50 -6.43
CA ASP A 154 -4.83 -3.81 -7.84
C ASP A 154 -6.00 -4.56 -8.49
N ASP A 155 -6.90 -5.12 -7.68
CA ASP A 155 -8.03 -5.91 -8.15
C ASP A 155 -9.29 -5.05 -8.30
N LEU A 156 -10.02 -5.26 -9.40
CA LEU A 156 -11.32 -4.62 -9.61
C LEU A 156 -12.36 -5.27 -8.69
N MET A 157 -13.18 -4.42 -8.05
CA MET A 157 -14.40 -4.85 -7.36
C MET A 157 -15.59 -4.02 -7.83
N VAL A 158 -16.77 -4.63 -7.84
CA VAL A 158 -18.06 -3.98 -8.11
C VAL A 158 -18.91 -3.98 -6.84
N GLN A 159 -19.67 -2.91 -6.63
CA GLN A 159 -20.52 -2.75 -5.45
C GLN A 159 -21.98 -3.07 -5.82
N CYS A 160 -22.63 -3.93 -5.03
CA CYS A 160 -24.07 -4.17 -5.16
C CYS A 160 -24.86 -2.94 -4.72
N GLU A 161 -25.85 -2.51 -5.49
CA GLU A 161 -26.64 -1.31 -5.19
C GLU A 161 -27.58 -1.46 -3.98
N ASP A 162 -27.98 -2.70 -3.67
CA ASP A 162 -28.90 -2.97 -2.56
C ASP A 162 -28.16 -3.20 -1.24
N CYS A 163 -27.32 -4.23 -1.15
CA CYS A 163 -26.61 -4.56 0.09
C CYS A 163 -25.33 -3.74 0.32
N SER A 164 -24.87 -2.96 -0.66
CA SER A 164 -23.62 -2.16 -0.60
C SER A 164 -22.32 -2.98 -0.40
N GLU A 165 -22.39 -4.31 -0.51
CA GLU A 165 -21.22 -5.20 -0.46
C GLU A 165 -20.42 -5.19 -1.77
N TRP A 166 -19.13 -5.48 -1.66
CA TRP A 166 -18.18 -5.43 -2.78
C TRP A 166 -17.79 -6.83 -3.23
N PHE A 167 -17.74 -7.04 -4.56
CA PHE A 167 -17.47 -8.34 -5.16
C PHE A 167 -16.41 -8.28 -6.24
N HIS A 168 -15.52 -9.27 -6.27
CA HIS A 168 -14.63 -9.48 -7.41
C HIS A 168 -15.46 -10.00 -8.60
N PRO A 169 -15.25 -9.48 -9.82
CA PRO A 169 -15.89 -9.97 -11.04
C PRO A 169 -15.82 -11.50 -11.16
N SER A 170 -14.63 -12.08 -10.99
CA SER A 170 -14.40 -13.52 -11.09
C SER A 170 -15.18 -14.33 -10.06
N CYS A 171 -15.38 -13.80 -8.85
CA CYS A 171 -16.14 -14.48 -7.81
C CYS A 171 -17.60 -14.62 -8.20
N ILE A 172 -18.19 -13.59 -8.81
CA ILE A 172 -19.61 -13.60 -9.24
C ILE A 172 -19.80 -14.12 -10.68
N GLY A 173 -18.77 -14.74 -11.26
CA GLY A 173 -18.88 -15.36 -12.60
C GLY A 173 -18.88 -14.36 -13.76
N THR A 174 -18.39 -13.13 -13.57
CA THR A 174 -18.26 -12.13 -14.64
C THR A 174 -16.80 -11.80 -14.95
N THR A 175 -16.55 -11.21 -16.12
CA THR A 175 -15.21 -10.76 -16.52
C THR A 175 -14.97 -9.32 -16.10
N ILE A 176 -13.71 -8.90 -16.06
CA ILE A 176 -13.35 -7.50 -15.76
C ILE A 176 -13.94 -6.56 -16.83
N GLU A 177 -13.94 -6.98 -18.09
CA GLU A 177 -14.46 -6.18 -19.21
C GLU A 177 -15.98 -6.03 -19.13
N ALA A 178 -16.70 -7.09 -18.77
CA ALA A 178 -18.14 -7.04 -18.57
C ALA A 178 -18.49 -6.20 -17.34
N ALA A 179 -17.81 -6.42 -16.21
CA ALA A 179 -18.01 -5.66 -14.98
C ALA A 179 -17.84 -4.15 -15.16
N LYS A 180 -16.86 -3.71 -15.97
CA LYS A 180 -16.64 -2.29 -16.29
C LYS A 180 -17.76 -1.64 -17.09
N LYS A 181 -18.60 -2.44 -17.77
CA LYS A 181 -19.71 -1.96 -18.60
C LYS A 181 -21.06 -2.02 -17.87
N LEU A 182 -21.10 -2.54 -16.64
CA LEU A 182 -22.33 -2.58 -15.85
C LEU A 182 -22.72 -1.16 -15.44
N GLU A 183 -23.95 -0.77 -15.79
CA GLU A 183 -24.56 0.47 -15.28
C GLU A 183 -25.15 0.26 -13.88
N HIS A 184 -25.78 -0.90 -13.67
CA HIS A 184 -26.37 -1.33 -12.41
C HIS A 184 -25.90 -2.74 -12.08
N PHE A 185 -25.66 -3.01 -10.80
CA PHE A 185 -25.27 -4.34 -10.33
C PHE A 185 -26.02 -4.73 -9.05
N TYR A 186 -26.56 -5.94 -9.05
CA TYR A 186 -27.16 -6.57 -7.88
C TYR A 186 -26.53 -7.96 -7.70
N CYS A 187 -26.16 -8.31 -6.47
CA CYS A 187 -25.60 -9.63 -6.19
C CYS A 187 -26.68 -10.72 -6.21
N GLU A 188 -26.25 -11.97 -6.28
CA GLU A 188 -27.10 -13.18 -6.32
C GLU A 188 -28.10 -13.25 -5.15
N GLU A 189 -27.74 -12.73 -3.98
CA GLU A 189 -28.63 -12.70 -2.81
C GLU A 189 -29.73 -11.63 -2.91
N CYS A 190 -29.46 -10.52 -3.60
CA CYS A 190 -30.39 -9.40 -3.76
C CYS A 190 -31.25 -9.53 -5.02
N SER A 191 -30.73 -10.21 -6.04
CA SER A 191 -31.44 -10.50 -7.28
C SER A 191 -31.08 -11.92 -7.75
N PRO A 192 -31.84 -12.94 -7.32
CA PRO A 192 -31.60 -14.33 -7.68
C PRO A 192 -32.05 -14.69 -9.11
N GLU A 193 -32.73 -13.77 -9.80
CA GLU A 193 -33.04 -13.93 -11.22
C GLU A 193 -31.75 -13.70 -12.04
N PRO A 194 -31.42 -14.57 -13.01
CA PRO A 194 -30.21 -14.41 -13.82
C PRO A 194 -30.26 -13.06 -14.54
N GLN A 195 -29.31 -12.19 -14.22
CA GLN A 195 -29.07 -10.99 -15.01
C GLN A 195 -28.52 -11.45 -16.35
N ASP A 196 -29.40 -11.53 -17.35
CA ASP A 196 -29.01 -11.76 -18.73
C ASP A 196 -28.07 -10.62 -19.16
N LEU A 197 -26.77 -10.88 -19.09
CA LEU A 197 -25.71 -9.94 -19.48
C LEU A 197 -25.61 -9.77 -21.01
N ASP A 198 -26.64 -10.15 -21.76
CA ASP A 198 -26.73 -10.00 -23.20
C ASP A 198 -27.72 -8.87 -23.55
N ASN A 199 -27.19 -7.66 -23.53
CA ASN A 199 -27.54 -6.57 -24.45
C ASN A 199 -29.04 -6.30 -24.68
N SER A 200 -29.77 -5.80 -23.67
CA SER A 200 -31.05 -5.12 -23.91
C SER A 200 -30.81 -3.64 -24.25
N ILE A 201 -30.47 -3.38 -25.53
CA ILE A 201 -30.83 -2.10 -26.16
C ILE A 201 -32.36 -2.08 -26.22
N SER A 202 -33.01 -1.45 -25.24
CA SER A 202 -34.41 -1.06 -25.34
C SER A 202 -34.52 0.43 -25.05
N THR A 203 -34.68 1.16 -26.15
CA THR A 203 -34.97 2.59 -26.28
C THR A 203 -36.00 3.11 -25.26
N SER A 204 -35.66 4.21 -24.56
CA SER A 204 -36.49 5.44 -24.51
C SER A 204 -35.87 6.60 -23.71
N LYS A 205 -35.57 7.69 -24.46
CA LYS A 205 -35.73 9.12 -24.13
C LYS A 205 -34.71 9.82 -23.19
N ASN A 206 -33.85 10.59 -23.86
CA ASN A 206 -33.32 11.94 -23.54
C ASN A 206 -33.42 12.44 -22.09
N THR A 207 -32.26 12.74 -21.49
CA THR A 207 -31.84 14.13 -21.18
C THR A 207 -30.31 14.22 -20.99
N ASP A 208 -29.81 15.43 -21.20
CA ASP A 208 -28.43 15.88 -21.38
C ASP A 208 -27.30 15.31 -20.51
N ALA A 209 -26.15 15.24 -21.19
CA ALA A 209 -24.85 14.85 -20.69
C ALA A 209 -24.28 15.80 -19.62
N LYS A 210 -23.68 15.22 -18.58
CA LYS A 210 -22.49 15.77 -17.91
C LYS A 210 -21.63 14.64 -17.38
N VAL A 211 -20.61 14.30 -18.16
CA VAL A 211 -19.53 13.38 -17.77
C VAL A 211 -18.79 13.98 -16.57
N ASN A 212 -18.72 13.24 -15.47
CA ASN A 212 -17.86 13.58 -14.33
C ASN A 212 -17.14 12.33 -13.84
N THR A 213 -15.94 12.11 -14.35
CA THR A 213 -15.02 11.08 -13.90
C THR A 213 -14.50 11.45 -12.51
N LYS A 214 -15.14 10.95 -11.45
CA LYS A 214 -14.64 11.08 -10.07
C LYS A 214 -14.72 9.74 -9.35
N ARG A 215 -13.57 9.09 -9.17
CA ARG A 215 -13.37 8.06 -8.14
C ARG A 215 -13.55 8.73 -6.79
N ASN A 216 -14.67 8.48 -6.13
CA ASN A 216 -14.90 8.84 -4.74
C ASN A 216 -15.40 7.59 -4.01
N LEU A 217 -14.55 6.99 -3.17
CA LEU A 217 -15.05 6.26 -2.02
C LEU A 217 -15.11 7.25 -0.85
N GLU A 218 -16.31 7.70 -0.53
CA GLU A 218 -16.62 8.19 0.80
C GLU A 218 -16.69 6.98 1.74
N VAL A 219 -15.89 7.01 2.81
CA VAL A 219 -15.97 6.03 3.89
C VAL A 219 -17.21 6.37 4.70
N SER A 220 -18.35 5.84 4.26
CA SER A 220 -19.61 5.91 4.99
C SER A 220 -19.62 4.79 6.02
N LYS A 221 -19.54 5.18 7.29
CA LYS A 221 -19.75 4.31 8.44
C LYS A 221 -21.17 3.71 8.37
N THR A 222 -21.32 2.40 8.21
CA THR A 222 -22.59 1.73 8.52
C THR A 222 -22.43 0.35 9.15
N ARG A 223 -22.86 0.33 10.42
CA ARG A 223 -23.66 -0.70 11.12
C ARG A 223 -23.42 -2.16 10.73
N ASN A 224 -22.63 -2.80 11.58
CA ASN A 224 -22.61 -4.25 11.77
C ASN A 224 -24.03 -4.78 12.06
N LYS A 225 -24.67 -5.43 11.09
CA LYS A 225 -25.88 -6.23 11.30
C LYS A 225 -25.57 -7.67 10.91
N HIS A 226 -24.93 -8.40 11.82
CA HIS A 226 -25.07 -9.85 11.91
C HIS A 226 -25.06 -10.25 13.38
N ALA A 227 -26.18 -9.97 14.07
CA ALA A 227 -26.56 -10.69 15.27
C ALA A 227 -27.35 -11.93 14.82
N LYS A 228 -26.71 -13.07 15.00
CA LYS A 228 -27.20 -14.43 14.73
C LYS A 228 -28.64 -14.63 15.22
N ARG A 229 -29.51 -15.15 14.35
CA ARG A 229 -30.64 -15.97 14.77
C ARG A 229 -30.13 -17.40 14.95
N SER A 230 -30.16 -17.85 16.20
CA SER A 230 -30.06 -19.25 16.61
C SER A 230 -31.17 -19.44 17.63
N GLY A 231 -32.17 -20.26 17.31
CA GLY A 231 -33.39 -20.46 18.08
C GLY A 231 -34.58 -20.69 17.16
#